data_AF-A0A2V8K765-F1
#
_entry.id   AF-A0A2V8K765-F1
#
_cell.length_a   1.000
_cell.length_b   1.000
_cell.length_c   1.000
_cell.angle_alpha   90.00
_cell.angle_beta   90.00
_cell.angle_gamma   90.00
#
_symmetry.space_group_name_H-M   'P 1'
#
loop_
_entity.id
_entity.type
_entity.pdbx_description
1 polymer ?
#
loop_
_entity_poly.entity_id
_entity_poly.type
_entity_poly.pdbx_seq_one_letter_code
_entity_poly.pdbx_strand_id
1 'polypeptide(L)'
;HETAVPYFGGIAVYAAFLLSVGVFTDFGQETLGLLLAGSIALTVGLIDDFGVLTPFQKLLGQTMAALVLIKSGTYIKLTFLPVWVAIPLTVFWILAVTNALNIIDILDGLAAGVATIAALSIAVANFTAGRHSVAFLSLVLAGATLGFLRHNDQSSADSGHSFV
;
A
#
# COMPACT_ATOMS: atom_id res chain seq x y z
N HIS A 1 -0.13 19.62 25.43
CA HIS A 1 -1.29 18.88 24.91
C HIS A 1 -0.77 17.94 23.84
N GLU A 2 -0.53 16.68 24.21
CA GLU A 2 -0.14 15.62 23.28
C GLU A 2 -1.38 15.22 22.49
N THR A 3 -1.57 15.80 21.31
CA THR A 3 -2.52 15.26 20.34
C THR A 3 -1.98 13.93 19.86
N ALA A 4 -2.58 12.84 20.33
CA ALA A 4 -2.26 11.48 19.91
C ALA A 4 -2.34 11.38 18.38
N VAL A 5 -1.19 11.19 17.74
CA VAL A 5 -1.11 11.00 16.29
C VAL A 5 -1.70 9.62 15.97
N PRO A 6 -2.67 9.51 15.05
CA PRO A 6 -3.41 8.27 14.85
C PRO A 6 -2.58 7.25 14.08
N TYR A 7 -1.88 6.37 14.79
CA TYR A 7 -1.15 5.21 14.24
C TYR A 7 -2.04 4.16 13.51
N PHE A 8 -3.36 4.37 13.46
CA PHE A 8 -4.34 3.40 12.96
C PHE A 8 -4.83 3.67 11.52
N GLY A 9 -4.34 4.73 10.86
CA GLY A 9 -4.79 5.09 9.51
C GLY A 9 -4.56 3.98 8.48
N GLY A 10 -3.35 3.41 8.46
CA GLY A 10 -3.02 2.28 7.57
C GLY A 10 -3.89 1.04 7.82
N ILE A 11 -4.24 0.76 9.08
CA ILE A 11 -5.14 -0.35 9.45
C ILE A 11 -6.55 -0.09 8.91
N ALA A 12 -7.07 1.14 9.04
CA ALA A 12 -8.39 1.50 8.55
C ALA A 12 -8.48 1.36 7.01
N VAL A 13 -7.48 1.87 6.28
CA VAL A 13 -7.39 1.72 4.82
C VAL A 13 -7.34 0.25 4.43
N TYR A 14 -6.47 -0.53 5.07
CA TYR A 14 -6.31 -1.95 4.74
C TYR A 14 -7.55 -2.78 5.10
N ALA A 15 -8.23 -2.47 6.21
CA ALA A 15 -9.48 -3.12 6.57
C ALA A 15 -10.60 -2.82 5.57
N ALA A 16 -10.75 -1.57 5.13
CA ALA A 16 -11.70 -1.19 4.09
C ALA A 16 -11.40 -1.90 2.76
N PHE A 17 -10.10 -2.02 2.42
CA PHE A 17 -9.64 -2.79 1.26
C PHE A 17 -10.00 -4.28 1.38
N LEU A 18 -9.68 -4.92 2.50
CA LEU A 18 -9.98 -6.33 2.74
C LEU A 18 -11.48 -6.64 2.68
N LEU A 19 -12.32 -5.81 3.31
CA LEU A 19 -13.78 -6.00 3.29
C LEU A 19 -14.31 -5.91 1.86
N SER A 20 -13.85 -4.93 1.09
CA SER A 20 -14.28 -4.74 -0.30
C SER A 20 -13.81 -5.90 -1.19
N VAL A 21 -12.54 -6.31 -1.07
CA VAL A 21 -12.03 -7.46 -1.82
C VAL A 21 -12.78 -8.74 -1.45
N GLY A 22 -13.05 -8.96 -0.16
CA GLY A 22 -13.70 -10.18 0.31
C GLY A 22 -15.17 -10.33 -0.08
N VAL A 23 -15.85 -9.21 -0.36
CA VAL A 23 -17.25 -9.23 -0.82
C VAL A 23 -17.34 -9.32 -2.35
N PHE A 24 -16.41 -8.70 -3.07
CA PHE A 24 -16.57 -8.44 -4.51
C PHE A 24 -15.54 -9.14 -5.41
N THR A 25 -14.57 -9.88 -4.88
CA THR A 25 -13.49 -10.49 -5.68
C THR A 25 -13.30 -11.96 -5.36
N ASP A 26 -12.99 -12.75 -6.40
CA ASP A 26 -12.60 -14.15 -6.24
C ASP A 26 -11.17 -14.31 -5.70
N PHE A 27 -10.99 -15.30 -4.83
CA PHE A 27 -9.72 -15.59 -4.17
C PHE A 27 -8.80 -16.50 -5.00
N GLY A 28 -8.40 -16.02 -6.17
CA GLY A 28 -7.35 -16.66 -6.97
C GLY A 28 -5.96 -16.59 -6.31
N GLN A 29 -5.01 -17.37 -6.81
CA GLN A 29 -3.63 -17.41 -6.29
C GLN A 29 -2.97 -16.03 -6.24
N GLU A 30 -3.14 -15.20 -7.27
CA GLU A 30 -2.59 -13.84 -7.32
C GLU A 30 -3.24 -12.93 -6.26
N THR A 31 -4.57 -12.97 -6.12
CA THR A 31 -5.30 -12.18 -5.10
C THR A 31 -4.86 -12.58 -3.70
N LEU A 32 -4.81 -13.88 -3.39
CA LEU A 32 -4.36 -14.37 -2.09
C LEU A 32 -2.91 -13.98 -1.79
N GLY A 33 -2.03 -14.06 -2.80
CA GLY A 33 -0.66 -13.59 -2.69
C GLY A 33 -0.57 -12.10 -2.37
N LEU A 34 -1.38 -11.28 -3.04
CA LEU A 34 -1.47 -9.84 -2.78
C LEU A 34 -1.97 -9.55 -1.36
N LEU A 35 -3.01 -10.26 -0.90
CA LEU A 35 -3.55 -10.08 0.45
C LEU A 35 -2.52 -10.48 1.50
N LEU A 36 -1.86 -11.63 1.36
CA LEU A 36 -0.83 -12.09 2.30
C LEU A 36 0.39 -11.14 2.31
N ALA A 37 0.88 -10.73 1.14
CA ALA A 37 1.98 -9.77 1.05
C ALA A 37 1.61 -8.42 1.68
N GLY A 38 0.39 -7.92 1.41
CA GLY A 38 -0.13 -6.69 2.02
C GLY A 38 -0.26 -6.79 3.54
N SER A 39 -0.70 -7.94 4.07
CA SER A 39 -0.79 -8.17 5.52
C SER A 39 0.60 -8.17 6.18
N ILE A 40 1.60 -8.79 5.55
CA ILE A 40 2.98 -8.75 6.02
C ILE A 40 3.50 -7.31 5.99
N ALA A 41 3.30 -6.58 4.90
CA ALA A 41 3.75 -5.20 4.76
C ALA A 41 3.09 -4.27 5.81
N LEU A 42 1.78 -4.41 6.04
CA LEU A 42 1.08 -3.67 7.09
C LEU A 42 1.63 -4.00 8.47
N THR A 43 1.87 -5.29 8.76
CA THR A 43 2.42 -5.72 10.05
C THR A 43 3.82 -5.14 10.27
N VAL A 44 4.68 -5.19 9.25
CA VAL A 44 6.03 -4.61 9.32
C VAL A 44 5.94 -3.09 9.54
N GLY A 45 5.05 -2.39 8.83
CA GLY A 45 4.82 -0.96 9.02
C GLY A 45 4.34 -0.64 10.44
N LEU A 46 3.36 -1.38 10.95
CA LEU A 46 2.83 -1.17 12.29
C LEU A 46 3.90 -1.41 13.39
N ILE A 47 4.76 -2.41 13.22
CA ILE A 47 5.87 -2.66 14.16
C ILE A 47 6.94 -1.55 14.05
N ASP A 48 7.20 -1.04 12.84
CA ASP A 48 8.12 0.06 12.59
C ASP A 48 7.65 1.36 13.27
N ASP A 49 6.34 1.62 13.24
CA ASP A 49 5.72 2.80 13.86
C ASP A 49 5.92 2.86 15.39
N PHE A 50 6.10 1.70 16.04
CA PHE A 50 6.47 1.63 17.47
C PHE A 50 7.96 1.87 17.74
N GLY A 51 8.78 2.12 16.70
CA GLY A 51 10.21 2.37 16.82
C GLY A 51 11.03 1.14 17.20
N VAL A 52 10.48 -0.07 17.01
CA VAL A 52 11.11 -1.33 17.46
C VAL A 52 12.07 -1.90 16.41
N LEU A 53 11.89 -1.56 15.13
CA LEU A 53 12.66 -2.15 14.04
C LEU A 53 13.92 -1.36 13.72
N THR A 54 15.04 -2.08 13.58
CA THR A 54 16.23 -1.54 12.90
C THR A 54 15.98 -1.46 11.38
N PRO A 55 16.70 -0.58 10.65
CA PRO A 55 16.56 -0.47 9.19
C PRO A 55 16.71 -1.80 8.45
N PHE A 56 17.61 -2.66 8.92
CA PHE A 56 17.81 -3.99 8.34
C PHE A 56 16.62 -4.93 8.58
N GLN A 57 16.03 -4.91 9.78
CA GLN A 57 14.83 -5.71 10.08
C GLN A 57 13.62 -5.25 9.28
N LYS A 58 13.45 -3.93 9.10
CA LYS A 58 12.41 -3.35 8.22
C LYS A 58 12.56 -3.84 6.78
N LEU A 59 13.76 -3.75 6.21
CA LEU A 59 14.05 -4.23 4.86
C LEU A 59 13.83 -5.74 4.71
N LEU A 60 14.19 -6.53 5.72
CA LEU A 60 13.97 -7.99 5.70
C LEU A 60 12.47 -8.30 5.68
N GLY A 61 11.67 -7.62 6.51
CA GLY A 61 10.21 -7.77 6.50
C GLY A 61 9.56 -7.39 5.17
N GLN A 62 9.96 -6.26 4.59
CA GLN A 62 9.48 -5.83 3.27
C GLN A 62 9.91 -6.81 2.16
N THR A 63 11.13 -7.36 2.26
CA THR A 63 11.61 -8.38 1.32
C THR A 63 10.77 -9.66 1.42
N MET A 64 10.41 -10.09 2.63
CA MET A 64 9.51 -11.22 2.84
C MET A 64 8.14 -11.00 2.18
N ALA A 65 7.55 -9.81 2.34
CA ALA A 65 6.31 -9.44 1.65
C ALA A 65 6.46 -9.53 0.12
N ALA A 66 7.56 -8.99 -0.43
CA ALA A 66 7.86 -9.05 -1.86
C ALA A 66 7.97 -10.50 -2.37
N LEU A 67 8.66 -11.37 -1.63
CA LEU A 67 8.83 -12.78 -2.02
C LEU A 67 7.51 -13.56 -2.02
N VAL A 68 6.60 -13.27 -1.08
CA VAL A 68 5.26 -13.88 -1.06
C VAL A 68 4.46 -13.47 -2.31
N LEU A 69 4.51 -12.19 -2.69
CA LEU A 69 3.87 -11.69 -3.90
C LEU A 69 4.47 -12.31 -5.17
N ILE A 70 5.80 -12.45 -5.21
CA ILE A 70 6.48 -13.10 -6.34
C ILE A 70 6.06 -14.57 -6.45
N LYS A 71 5.94 -15.29 -5.32
CA LYS A 71 5.51 -16.69 -5.28
C LYS A 71 4.07 -16.90 -5.78
N SER A 72 3.21 -15.89 -5.67
CA SER A 72 1.87 -15.96 -6.27
C SER A 72 1.86 -15.80 -7.79
N GLY A 73 3.01 -15.56 -8.41
CA GLY A 73 3.14 -15.32 -9.85
C GLY A 73 3.05 -13.84 -10.24
N THR A 74 3.01 -12.93 -9.24
CA THR A 74 2.91 -11.49 -9.42
C THR A 74 4.30 -10.86 -9.32
N TYR A 75 4.90 -10.58 -10.48
CA TYR A 75 6.19 -9.93 -10.60
C TYR A 75 6.28 -9.18 -11.93
N ILE A 76 7.35 -8.41 -12.13
CA ILE A 76 7.58 -7.67 -13.37
C ILE A 76 7.79 -8.65 -14.54
N LYS A 77 6.85 -8.69 -15.48
CA LYS A 77 6.91 -9.54 -16.68
C LYS A 77 7.16 -8.67 -17.91
N LEU A 78 8.43 -8.47 -18.25
CA LEU A 78 8.87 -7.76 -19.46
C LEU A 78 9.35 -8.78 -20.49
N THR A 79 8.84 -8.70 -21.73
CA THR A 79 9.11 -9.68 -22.81
C THR A 79 10.59 -9.90 -23.08
N PHE A 80 11.40 -8.85 -22.92
CA PHE A 80 12.84 -8.88 -23.18
C PHE A 80 13.69 -9.22 -21.95
N LEU A 81 13.08 -9.37 -20.77
CA LEU A 81 13.80 -9.53 -19.51
C LEU A 81 13.72 -10.98 -19.01
N PRO A 82 14.85 -11.67 -18.81
CA PRO A 82 14.83 -13.03 -18.29
C PRO A 82 14.39 -13.05 -16.82
N VAL A 83 13.77 -14.15 -16.40
CA VAL A 83 13.17 -14.29 -15.06
C VAL A 83 14.18 -14.04 -13.94
N TRP A 84 15.42 -14.51 -14.07
CA TRP A 84 16.46 -14.33 -13.06
C TRP A 84 16.86 -12.86 -12.84
N VAL A 85 16.56 -11.95 -13.79
CA VAL A 85 16.71 -10.50 -13.62
C VAL A 85 15.40 -9.86 -13.15
N ALA A 86 14.26 -10.34 -13.68
CA ALA A 86 12.94 -9.84 -13.32
C ALA A 86 12.64 -9.98 -11.82
N ILE A 87 13.09 -11.07 -11.20
CA ILE A 87 12.82 -11.34 -9.78
C ILE A 87 13.56 -10.35 -8.86
N PRO A 88 14.91 -10.19 -8.92
CA PRO A 88 15.60 -9.14 -8.17
C PRO A 88 15.07 -7.74 -8.46
N LEU A 89 14.75 -7.44 -9.72
CA LEU A 89 14.19 -6.15 -10.11
C LEU A 89 12.83 -5.91 -9.42
N THR A 90 11.98 -6.93 -9.33
CA THR A 90 10.68 -6.84 -8.64
C THR A 90 10.87 -6.60 -7.14
N VAL A 91 11.79 -7.32 -6.50
CA VAL A 91 12.12 -7.10 -5.08
C VAL A 91 12.60 -5.67 -4.86
N PHE A 92 13.59 -5.23 -5.64
CA PHE A 92 14.11 -3.87 -5.57
C PHE A 92 13.02 -2.83 -5.78
N TRP A 93 12.14 -3.02 -6.77
CA TRP A 93 11.03 -2.12 -7.07
C TRP A 93 10.05 -2.00 -5.89
N ILE A 94 9.66 -3.13 -5.29
CA ILE A 94 8.76 -3.13 -4.13
C ILE A 94 9.41 -2.40 -2.96
N LEU A 95 10.67 -2.73 -2.62
CA LEU A 95 11.41 -2.06 -1.56
C LEU A 95 11.52 -0.54 -1.82
N ALA A 96 11.86 -0.15 -3.05
CA ALA A 96 12.01 1.25 -3.43
C ALA A 96 10.69 2.01 -3.26
N VAL A 97 9.57 1.49 -3.79
CA VAL A 97 8.25 2.13 -3.70
C VAL A 97 7.78 2.20 -2.25
N THR A 98 7.90 1.13 -1.47
CA THR A 98 7.49 1.13 -0.07
C THR A 98 8.27 2.15 0.76
N ASN A 99 9.59 2.22 0.60
CA ASN A 99 10.41 3.21 1.32
C ASN A 99 10.17 4.63 0.82
N ALA A 100 9.96 4.85 -0.48
CA ALA A 100 9.63 6.16 -1.02
C ALA A 100 8.30 6.70 -0.47
N LEU A 101 7.25 5.87 -0.42
CA LEU A 101 5.96 6.28 0.16
C LEU A 101 6.07 6.58 1.66
N ASN A 102 6.85 5.80 2.41
CA ASN A 102 7.09 6.05 3.83
C ASN A 102 7.81 7.40 4.05
N ILE A 103 8.80 7.74 3.22
CA ILE A 103 9.48 9.05 3.29
C ILE A 103 8.51 10.19 2.97
N ILE A 104 7.67 10.06 1.94
CA ILE A 104 6.66 11.07 1.59
C ILE A 104 5.68 11.29 2.74
N ASP A 105 5.25 10.22 3.40
CA ASP A 105 4.29 10.31 4.51
C ASP A 105 4.86 11.08 5.70
N ILE A 106 6.14 10.83 6.03
CA ILE A 106 6.85 11.53 7.12
C ILE A 106 7.02 13.02 6.81
N LEU A 107 7.29 13.38 5.55
CA LEU A 107 7.62 14.75 5.16
C LEU A 107 6.39 15.64 5.01
N ASP A 108 5.35 15.15 4.34
CA ASP A 108 4.24 15.99 3.90
C ASP A 108 2.86 15.51 4.39
N GLY A 109 2.75 14.31 4.99
CA GLY A 109 1.46 13.72 5.39
C GLY A 109 0.48 13.48 4.23
N LEU A 110 0.95 13.63 2.99
CA LEU A 110 0.20 13.56 1.74
C LEU A 110 0.24 12.17 1.09
N ALA A 111 0.82 11.16 1.75
CA ALA A 111 1.02 9.85 1.12
C ALA A 111 -0.30 9.20 0.71
N ALA A 112 -1.39 9.41 1.47
CA ALA A 112 -2.73 8.94 1.09
C ALA A 112 -3.22 9.54 -0.24
N GLY A 113 -2.93 10.82 -0.51
CA GLY A 113 -3.27 11.48 -1.78
C GLY A 113 -2.47 10.91 -2.94
N VAL A 114 -1.15 10.76 -2.77
CA VAL A 114 -0.26 10.15 -3.77
C VAL A 114 -0.68 8.71 -4.07
N ALA A 115 -0.97 7.92 -3.04
CA ALA A 115 -1.46 6.55 -3.18
C ALA A 115 -2.79 6.49 -3.94
N THR A 116 -3.72 7.42 -3.67
CA THR A 116 -5.00 7.51 -4.39
C THR A 116 -4.80 7.77 -5.88
N ILE A 117 -3.99 8.77 -6.23
CA ILE A 117 -3.72 9.12 -7.64
C ILE A 117 -3.00 7.97 -8.37
N ALA A 118 -2.03 7.34 -7.71
CA ALA A 118 -1.33 6.18 -8.26
C ALA A 118 -2.29 5.01 -8.49
N ALA A 119 -3.14 4.68 -7.53
CA ALA A 119 -4.12 3.60 -7.62
C ALA A 119 -5.15 3.84 -8.74
N LEU A 120 -5.64 5.08 -8.91
CA LEU A 120 -6.50 5.46 -10.04
C LEU A 120 -5.79 5.29 -11.38
N SER A 121 -4.53 5.71 -11.46
CA SER A 121 -3.73 5.58 -12.68
C SER A 121 -3.52 4.11 -13.07
N ILE A 122 -3.21 3.26 -12.08
CA ILE A 122 -3.06 1.81 -12.26
C ILE A 122 -4.39 1.17 -12.65
N ALA A 123 -5.51 1.62 -12.07
CA ALA A 123 -6.84 1.15 -12.44
C ALA A 123 -7.16 1.43 -13.91
N VAL A 124 -6.97 2.67 -14.36
CA VAL A 124 -7.21 3.06 -15.76
C VAL A 124 -6.32 2.25 -16.71
N ALA A 125 -5.02 2.13 -16.41
CA ALA A 125 -4.09 1.37 -17.24
C ALA A 125 -4.44 -0.13 -17.35
N ASN A 126 -4.88 -0.75 -16.26
CA ASN A 126 -5.27 -2.17 -16.30
C ASN A 126 -6.65 -2.39 -16.92
N PHE A 127 -7.55 -1.43 -16.79
CA PHE A 127 -8.86 -1.50 -17.44
C PHE A 127 -8.72 -1.45 -18.96
N THR A 128 -7.88 -0.55 -19.50
CA THR A 128 -7.62 -0.47 -20.94
C THR A 128 -6.81 -1.66 -21.46
N ALA A 129 -6.00 -2.30 -20.62
CA ALA A 129 -5.29 -3.53 -20.93
C ALA A 129 -6.14 -4.81 -20.81
N GLY A 130 -7.44 -4.73 -20.49
CA GLY A 130 -8.33 -5.88 -20.32
C GLY A 130 -8.10 -6.70 -19.03
N ARG A 131 -7.25 -6.21 -18.12
CA ARG A 131 -6.92 -6.86 -16.85
C ARG A 131 -7.89 -6.40 -15.74
N HIS A 132 -9.16 -6.72 -15.92
CA HIS A 132 -10.25 -6.18 -15.10
C HIS A 132 -10.11 -6.48 -13.60
N SER A 133 -9.58 -7.66 -13.21
CA SER A 133 -9.36 -8.00 -11.80
C SER A 133 -8.37 -7.04 -11.12
N VAL A 134 -7.25 -6.73 -11.76
CA VAL A 134 -6.24 -5.81 -11.23
C VAL A 134 -6.76 -4.37 -11.22
N ALA A 135 -7.52 -3.99 -12.24
CA ALA A 135 -8.18 -2.69 -12.31
C ALA A 135 -9.16 -2.49 -11.14
N PHE A 136 -9.98 -3.51 -10.85
CA PHE A 136 -10.91 -3.50 -9.72
C PHE A 136 -10.19 -3.38 -8.38
N LEU A 137 -9.16 -4.21 -8.14
CA LEU A 137 -8.35 -4.12 -6.90
C LEU A 137 -7.74 -2.72 -6.72
N SER A 138 -7.28 -2.11 -7.81
CA SER A 138 -6.71 -0.76 -7.79
C SER A 138 -7.77 0.32 -7.50
N LEU A 139 -8.99 0.18 -8.04
CA LEU A 139 -10.11 1.08 -7.71
C LEU A 139 -10.55 0.95 -6.25
N VAL A 140 -10.59 -0.28 -5.71
CA VAL A 140 -10.90 -0.51 -4.29
C VAL A 140 -9.86 0.17 -3.41
N LEU A 141 -8.56 0.04 -3.73
CA LEU A 141 -7.50 0.73 -3.01
C LEU A 141 -7.66 2.26 -3.09
N ALA A 142 -7.92 2.79 -4.28
CA ALA A 142 -8.16 4.23 -4.47
C ALA A 142 -9.35 4.73 -3.64
N GLY A 143 -10.45 3.97 -3.60
CA GLY A 143 -11.62 4.30 -2.79
C GLY A 143 -11.31 4.28 -1.29
N ALA A 144 -10.55 3.29 -0.82
CA ALA A 144 -10.14 3.18 0.58
C ALA A 144 -9.23 4.35 1.00
N THR A 145 -8.22 4.70 0.19
CA THR A 145 -7.31 5.81 0.47
C THR A 145 -7.98 7.17 0.34
N LEU A 146 -8.90 7.34 -0.61
CA LEU A 146 -9.69 8.57 -0.77
C LEU A 146 -10.67 8.76 0.40
N GLY A 147 -11.32 7.68 0.85
CA GLY A 147 -12.18 7.70 2.03
C GLY A 147 -11.40 8.07 3.29
N PHE A 148 -10.18 7.57 3.43
CA PHE A 148 -9.27 7.96 4.52
C PHE A 148 -8.88 9.45 4.44
N LEU A 149 -8.51 9.95 3.25
CA LEU A 149 -8.10 11.35 3.04
C LEU A 149 -9.17 12.33 3.54
N ARG A 150 -10.46 12.07 3.26
CA ARG A 150 -11.57 12.91 3.75
C ARG A 150 -11.59 13.06 5.27
N HIS A 151 -11.22 12.02 6.01
CA HIS A 151 -11.18 12.06 7.48
C HIS A 151 -9.86 12.64 8.02
N ASN A 152 -8.77 12.47 7.26
CA ASN A 152 -7.45 13.02 7.61
C ASN A 152 -7.43 14.56 7.56
N ASP A 153 -8.05 15.14 6.53
CA ASP A 153 -8.11 16.61 6.37
C ASP A 153 -8.99 17.26 7.43
N GLN A 154 -10.08 16.59 7.83
CA GLN A 154 -11.04 17.11 8.80
C GLN A 154 -10.45 17.17 10.22
N SER A 155 -9.55 16.25 10.58
CA SER A 155 -8.81 16.29 11.84
C SER A 155 -7.79 17.44 11.92
N SER A 156 -7.32 17.96 10.78
CA SER A 156 -6.30 19.03 10.73
C SER A 156 -6.92 20.44 10.76
N ALA A 157 -8.18 20.58 10.35
CA ALA A 157 -8.90 21.86 10.36
C ALA A 157 -9.36 22.29 11.77
N ASP A 158 -9.66 21.34 12.66
CA ASP A 158 -10.14 21.63 14.03
C ASP A 158 -9.01 22.11 14.97
N SER A 159 -7.74 22.00 14.58
CA SER A 159 -6.61 22.61 15.30
C SER A 159 -6.39 24.10 14.97
N GLY A 160 -7.21 24.70 14.09
CA GLY A 160 -7.04 26.08 13.60
C GLY A 160 -7.84 27.18 14.31
N HIS A 161 -8.70 26.86 15.28
CA HIS A 161 -9.54 27.86 15.97
C HIS A 161 -9.47 27.76 17.51
N SER A 162 -8.33 28.13 18.08
CA SER A 162 -8.28 28.62 19.47
C SER A 162 -7.20 29.70 19.63
N PHE A 163 -7.41 30.83 18.97
CA PHE A 163 -6.80 32.11 19.33
C PHE A 163 -7.93 33.14 19.53
N VAL A 164 -8.55 33.09 20.70
CA VAL A 164 -9.04 34.26 21.44
C VAL A 164 -8.73 34.02 22.90
#